data_AF-A0A3L7E4G3-F1
#
_entry.id   AF-A0A3L7E4G3-F1
#
_cell.length_a   1.000
_cell.length_b   1.000
_cell.length_c   1.000
_cell.angle_alpha   90.00
_cell.angle_beta   90.00
_cell.angle_gamma   90.00
#
_symmetry.space_group_name_H-M   'P 1'
#
loop_
_entity.id
_entity.type
_entity.pdbx_description
1 polymer ?
#
loop_
_entity_poly.entity_id
_entity_poly.type
_entity_poly.pdbx_seq_one_letter_code
_entity_poly.pdbx_strand_id
1 'polypeptide(L)'
;MADDRKSLEQCAREYEQLAGDKLPPSLGFSARLNMLWDLAGVAPSQFEGRVLGVMGINSRWRESDIRKWLQKDVLPPREDLRNMVRFLVAQLDDEQDIERWEAFLIYGSPVVSSPVNHSMYREDQTRREIASLIFAQLTDEYGIPPSSYDADKAFQRCLSLMHKFNIYELQDFQPGHLEPFRNYMFPSE
;
A
#
# COMPACT_ATOMS: atom_id res chain seq x y z
N MET A 1 -14.85 33.11 -35.93
CA MET A 1 -14.46 31.69 -35.82
C MET A 1 -15.71 30.96 -35.36
N ALA A 2 -16.35 30.25 -36.29
CA ALA A 2 -17.62 29.59 -36.05
C ALA A 2 -17.42 28.42 -35.08
N ASP A 3 -18.38 28.26 -34.17
CA ASP A 3 -18.43 27.27 -33.09
C ASP A 3 -18.49 25.85 -33.70
N ASP A 4 -17.32 25.24 -33.91
CA ASP A 4 -17.15 23.87 -34.40
C ASP A 4 -17.47 22.86 -33.29
N ARG A 5 -18.66 22.99 -32.71
CA ARG A 5 -19.17 22.09 -31.68
C ARG A 5 -19.87 20.92 -32.34
N LYS A 6 -19.42 19.72 -31.99
CA LYS A 6 -20.08 18.46 -32.35
C LYS A 6 -21.57 18.54 -32.01
N SER A 7 -22.42 18.06 -32.91
CA SER A 7 -23.84 17.94 -32.62
C SER A 7 -24.08 16.86 -31.55
N LEU A 8 -25.20 16.94 -30.83
CA LEU A 8 -25.56 15.94 -29.82
C LEU A 8 -25.61 14.51 -30.41
N GLU A 9 -26.04 14.38 -31.67
CA GLU A 9 -26.05 13.09 -32.40
C GLU A 9 -24.65 12.58 -32.75
N GLN A 10 -23.69 13.48 -32.95
CA GLN A 10 -22.28 13.10 -33.11
C GLN A 10 -21.70 12.64 -31.76
N CYS A 11 -22.01 13.36 -30.68
CA CYS A 11 -21.61 12.96 -29.33
C CYS A 11 -22.20 11.61 -28.91
N ALA A 12 -23.47 11.33 -29.23
CA ALA A 12 -24.12 10.06 -28.91
C ALA A 12 -23.44 8.88 -29.63
N ARG A 13 -23.17 9.02 -30.93
CA ARG A 13 -22.44 8.00 -31.71
C ARG A 13 -21.02 7.79 -31.23
N GLU A 14 -20.32 8.86 -30.90
CA GLU A 14 -18.95 8.79 -30.36
C GLU A 14 -18.93 8.12 -28.98
N TYR A 15 -19.90 8.43 -28.12
CA TYR A 15 -20.05 7.75 -26.84
C TYR A 15 -20.26 6.24 -27.02
N GLU A 16 -21.16 5.82 -27.89
CA GLU A 16 -21.38 4.40 -28.18
C GLU A 16 -20.12 3.71 -28.72
N GLN A 17 -19.32 4.40 -29.54
CA GLN A 17 -18.06 3.87 -30.07
C GLN A 17 -16.95 3.75 -29.01
N LEU A 18 -16.94 4.67 -28.02
CA LEU A 18 -15.94 4.70 -26.95
C LEU A 18 -16.37 3.93 -25.70
N ALA A 19 -17.65 3.56 -25.59
CA ALA A 19 -18.19 2.83 -24.46
C ALA A 19 -17.51 1.45 -24.36
N GLY A 20 -16.78 1.24 -23.27
CA GLY A 20 -16.21 -0.06 -22.95
C GLY A 20 -17.20 -0.93 -22.19
N ASP A 21 -17.31 -2.19 -22.58
CA ASP A 21 -18.20 -3.17 -21.92
C ASP A 21 -17.68 -3.70 -20.58
N LYS A 22 -16.41 -3.39 -20.23
CA LYS A 22 -15.75 -3.93 -19.04
C LYS A 22 -15.01 -2.83 -18.29
N LEU A 23 -15.20 -2.84 -16.97
CA LEU A 23 -14.37 -2.04 -16.08
C LEU A 23 -12.92 -2.57 -16.08
N PRO A 24 -11.92 -1.68 -15.98
CA PRO A 24 -10.55 -2.10 -15.82
C PRO A 24 -10.39 -2.92 -14.54
N PRO A 25 -9.50 -3.93 -14.53
CA PRO A 25 -9.23 -4.73 -13.35
C PRO A 25 -8.64 -3.86 -12.24
N SER A 26 -9.10 -4.03 -11.00
CA SER A 26 -8.63 -3.30 -9.83
C SER A 26 -7.32 -3.88 -9.28
N LEU A 27 -6.30 -3.99 -10.12
CA LEU A 27 -5.02 -4.62 -9.78
C LEU A 27 -4.40 -4.00 -8.50
N GLY A 28 -3.98 -4.87 -7.59
CA GLY A 28 -3.43 -4.50 -6.29
C GLY A 28 -4.46 -4.00 -5.26
N PHE A 29 -5.77 -4.07 -5.55
CA PHE A 29 -6.81 -3.74 -4.58
C PHE A 29 -6.66 -4.56 -3.30
N SER A 30 -6.46 -5.87 -3.43
CA SER A 30 -6.29 -6.78 -2.30
C SER A 30 -5.09 -6.36 -1.44
N ALA A 31 -3.98 -5.99 -2.05
CA ALA A 31 -2.80 -5.53 -1.31
C ALA A 31 -3.08 -4.25 -0.51
N ARG A 32 -3.72 -3.25 -1.15
CA ARG A 32 -4.07 -1.98 -0.49
C ARG A 32 -5.12 -2.18 0.61
N LEU A 33 -6.09 -3.08 0.39
CA LEU A 33 -7.09 -3.42 1.39
C LEU A 33 -6.44 -4.11 2.59
N ASN A 34 -5.56 -5.09 2.36
CA ASN A 34 -4.83 -5.73 3.44
C ASN A 34 -4.00 -4.72 4.24
N MET A 35 -3.31 -3.81 3.56
CA MET A 35 -2.58 -2.72 4.22
C MET A 35 -3.50 -1.89 5.14
N LEU A 36 -4.71 -1.53 4.71
CA LEU A 36 -5.64 -0.79 5.56
C LEU A 36 -6.12 -1.60 6.77
N TRP A 37 -6.35 -2.92 6.60
CA TRP A 37 -6.66 -3.81 7.73
C TRP A 37 -5.51 -3.88 8.75
N ASP A 38 -4.27 -3.89 8.27
CA ASP A 38 -3.07 -3.91 9.11
C ASP A 38 -2.88 -2.59 9.86
N LEU A 39 -3.04 -1.46 9.18
CA LEU A 39 -2.99 -0.13 9.80
C LEU A 39 -4.08 0.04 10.87
N ALA A 40 -5.27 -0.49 10.63
CA ALA A 40 -6.38 -0.42 11.58
C ALA A 40 -6.20 -1.37 12.79
N GLY A 41 -5.38 -2.42 12.67
CA GLY A 41 -5.07 -3.33 13.79
C GLY A 41 -6.25 -4.12 14.35
N VAL A 42 -7.36 -4.23 13.61
CA VAL A 42 -8.63 -4.84 14.08
C VAL A 42 -8.85 -6.27 13.62
N ALA A 43 -8.02 -6.79 12.72
CA ALA A 43 -8.08 -8.18 12.26
C ALA A 43 -6.68 -8.81 12.35
N PRO A 44 -6.59 -10.15 12.54
CA PRO A 44 -5.32 -10.86 12.54
C PRO A 44 -4.52 -10.64 11.25
N SER A 45 -3.22 -10.88 11.33
CA SER A 45 -2.33 -10.82 10.17
C SER A 45 -2.80 -11.77 9.06
N GLN A 46 -2.37 -11.52 7.82
CA GLN A 46 -2.77 -12.31 6.65
C GLN A 46 -2.42 -13.81 6.82
N PHE A 47 -1.38 -14.12 7.59
CA PHE A 47 -0.90 -15.48 7.86
C PHE A 47 -1.61 -16.17 9.04
N GLU A 48 -2.34 -15.43 9.87
CA GLU A 48 -3.00 -15.92 11.09
C GLU A 48 -4.52 -16.08 10.94
N GLY A 49 -5.02 -16.18 9.70
CA GLY A 49 -6.45 -16.41 9.45
C GLY A 49 -7.29 -15.15 9.39
N ARG A 50 -6.75 -14.05 8.84
CA ARG A 50 -7.46 -12.78 8.57
C ARG A 50 -8.88 -12.96 8.01
N VAL A 51 -9.09 -13.92 7.10
CA VAL A 51 -10.42 -14.20 6.53
C VAL A 51 -11.45 -14.49 7.64
N LEU A 52 -11.11 -15.32 8.62
CA LEU A 52 -11.97 -15.64 9.74
C LEU A 52 -12.17 -14.44 10.68
N GLY A 53 -11.11 -13.66 10.91
CA GLY A 53 -11.20 -12.41 11.68
C GLY A 53 -12.16 -11.40 11.06
N VAL A 54 -12.07 -11.18 9.75
CA VAL A 54 -12.97 -10.29 9.00
C VAL A 54 -14.41 -10.81 9.01
N MET A 55 -14.61 -12.13 8.89
CA MET A 55 -15.95 -12.73 9.07
C MET A 55 -16.52 -12.50 10.46
N GLY A 56 -15.67 -12.49 11.49
CA GLY A 56 -16.08 -12.21 12.87
C GLY A 56 -16.59 -10.77 13.08
N ILE A 57 -16.14 -9.82 12.26
CA ILE A 57 -16.56 -8.42 12.31
C ILE A 57 -17.94 -8.23 11.68
N ASN A 58 -18.22 -8.90 10.57
CA ASN A 58 -19.52 -8.88 9.92
C ASN A 58 -19.93 -10.27 9.43
N SER A 59 -20.82 -10.90 10.20
CA SER A 59 -21.32 -12.26 9.95
C SER A 59 -22.14 -12.42 8.66
N ARG A 60 -22.52 -11.31 8.00
CA ARG A 60 -23.22 -11.35 6.70
C ARG A 60 -22.27 -11.60 5.54
N TRP A 61 -20.98 -11.31 5.70
CA TRP A 61 -19.99 -11.54 4.66
C TRP A 61 -19.63 -13.01 4.57
N ARG A 62 -19.65 -13.54 3.35
CA ARG A 62 -19.30 -14.93 3.08
C ARG A 62 -17.80 -15.08 2.94
N GLU A 63 -17.26 -16.18 3.45
CA GLU A 63 -15.82 -16.50 3.36
C GLU A 63 -15.30 -16.40 1.92
N SER A 64 -16.07 -16.93 0.96
CA SER A 64 -15.69 -16.96 -0.45
C SER A 64 -15.57 -15.58 -1.07
N ASP A 65 -16.34 -14.60 -0.61
CA ASP A 65 -16.29 -13.23 -1.11
C ASP A 65 -15.14 -12.46 -0.44
N ILE A 66 -14.96 -12.60 0.87
CA ILE A 66 -13.82 -12.05 1.60
C ILE A 66 -12.50 -12.55 1.00
N ARG A 67 -12.41 -13.84 0.67
CA ARG A 67 -11.22 -14.42 0.03
C ARG A 67 -10.93 -13.74 -1.32
N LYS A 68 -11.95 -13.42 -2.11
CA LYS A 68 -11.75 -12.70 -3.37
C LYS A 68 -11.28 -11.27 -3.12
N TRP A 69 -11.83 -10.58 -2.11
CA TRP A 69 -11.45 -9.22 -1.76
C TRP A 69 -10.00 -9.12 -1.26
N LEU A 70 -9.58 -10.08 -0.44
CA LEU A 70 -8.26 -10.08 0.19
C LEU A 70 -7.17 -10.76 -0.65
N GLN A 71 -7.52 -11.54 -1.69
CA GLN A 71 -6.53 -12.38 -2.41
C GLN A 71 -6.63 -12.33 -3.94
N LYS A 72 -7.71 -11.79 -4.53
CA LYS A 72 -7.96 -11.89 -5.97
C LYS A 72 -8.28 -10.56 -6.66
N ASP A 73 -8.00 -9.44 -6.00
CA ASP A 73 -8.24 -8.09 -6.52
C ASP A 73 -9.70 -7.85 -6.98
N VAL A 74 -10.65 -8.53 -6.34
CA VAL A 74 -12.08 -8.35 -6.61
C VAL A 74 -12.64 -7.32 -5.65
N LEU A 75 -13.29 -6.28 -6.17
CA LEU A 75 -13.94 -5.29 -5.33
C LEU A 75 -15.17 -5.89 -4.63
N PRO A 76 -15.39 -5.56 -3.34
CA PRO A 76 -16.68 -5.76 -2.70
C PRO A 76 -17.76 -4.92 -3.37
N PRO A 77 -19.05 -5.24 -3.12
CA PRO A 77 -20.14 -4.32 -3.41
C PRO A 77 -19.83 -2.91 -2.86
N ARG A 78 -20.23 -1.86 -3.58
CA ARG A 78 -19.89 -0.47 -3.24
C ARG A 78 -20.29 -0.09 -1.81
N GLU A 79 -21.46 -0.56 -1.37
CA GLU A 79 -21.95 -0.33 0.00
C GLU A 79 -21.06 -1.01 1.05
N ASP A 80 -20.69 -2.28 0.83
CA ASP A 80 -19.79 -3.02 1.71
C ASP A 80 -18.41 -2.35 1.77
N LEU A 81 -17.85 -1.96 0.61
CA LEU A 81 -16.57 -1.25 0.55
C LEU A 81 -16.63 0.05 1.37
N ARG A 82 -17.65 0.88 1.14
CA ARG A 82 -17.79 2.17 1.84
C ARG A 82 -17.89 1.98 3.34
N ASN A 83 -18.71 1.04 3.80
CA ASN A 83 -18.89 0.78 5.23
C ASN A 83 -17.63 0.18 5.85
N MET A 84 -16.95 -0.72 5.14
CA MET A 84 -15.67 -1.29 5.56
C MET A 84 -14.60 -0.21 5.70
N VAL A 85 -14.43 0.66 4.71
CA VAL A 85 -13.47 1.78 4.76
C VAL A 85 -13.80 2.70 5.92
N ARG A 86 -15.06 3.11 6.09
CA ARG A 86 -15.49 3.95 7.23
C ARG A 86 -15.13 3.33 8.57
N PHE A 87 -15.38 2.03 8.73
CA PHE A 87 -15.06 1.30 9.94
C PHE A 87 -13.55 1.28 10.21
N LEU A 88 -12.74 0.90 9.20
CA LEU A 88 -11.28 0.79 9.32
C LEU A 88 -10.62 2.14 9.58
N VAL A 89 -11.04 3.15 8.84
CA VAL A 89 -10.53 4.51 8.97
C VAL A 89 -10.85 5.11 10.35
N ALA A 90 -12.00 4.77 10.93
CA ALA A 90 -12.35 5.19 12.30
C ALA A 90 -11.46 4.56 13.39
N GLN A 91 -10.65 3.53 13.06
CA GLN A 91 -9.68 2.94 13.99
C GLN A 91 -8.32 3.63 13.93
N LEU A 92 -8.15 4.59 13.02
CA LEU A 92 -6.89 5.29 12.79
C LEU A 92 -6.89 6.57 13.65
N ASP A 93 -5.72 6.91 14.20
CA ASP A 93 -5.57 7.95 15.24
C ASP A 93 -5.68 9.40 14.71
N ASP A 94 -5.77 9.61 13.39
CA ASP A 94 -5.74 10.92 12.71
C ASP A 94 -7.07 11.27 12.01
N GLU A 95 -7.35 12.55 11.75
CA GLU A 95 -8.48 12.99 10.89
C GLU A 95 -8.26 12.53 9.43
N GLN A 96 -8.70 11.31 9.15
CA GLN A 96 -8.53 10.66 7.86
C GLN A 96 -9.69 10.96 6.90
N ASP A 97 -9.37 11.15 5.63
CA ASP A 97 -10.36 11.32 4.56
C ASP A 97 -10.83 9.95 4.03
N ILE A 98 -12.07 9.59 4.38
CA ILE A 98 -12.71 8.34 3.98
C ILE A 98 -12.82 8.22 2.45
N GLU A 99 -13.14 9.30 1.76
CA GLU A 99 -13.37 9.30 0.30
C GLU A 99 -12.04 9.11 -0.43
N ARG A 100 -10.98 9.74 0.08
CA ARG A 100 -9.62 9.52 -0.40
C ARG A 100 -9.15 8.08 -0.20
N TRP A 101 -9.44 7.47 0.96
CA TRP A 101 -9.15 6.07 1.21
C TRP A 101 -9.88 5.14 0.24
N GLU A 102 -11.19 5.34 0.06
CA GLU A 102 -11.99 4.54 -0.86
C GLU A 102 -11.49 4.65 -2.30
N ALA A 103 -11.15 5.86 -2.76
CA ALA A 103 -10.59 6.08 -4.09
C ALA A 103 -9.20 5.46 -4.25
N PHE A 104 -8.33 5.57 -3.24
CA PHE A 104 -7.01 4.95 -3.23
C PHE A 104 -7.09 3.42 -3.32
N LEU A 105 -8.01 2.79 -2.59
CA LEU A 105 -8.19 1.33 -2.68
C LEU A 105 -8.54 0.90 -4.11
N ILE A 106 -9.45 1.60 -4.78
CA ILE A 106 -9.94 1.23 -6.12
C ILE A 106 -8.91 1.53 -7.20
N TYR A 107 -8.38 2.75 -7.23
CA TYR A 107 -7.60 3.26 -8.35
C TYR A 107 -6.08 3.23 -8.12
N GLY A 108 -5.64 3.15 -6.86
CA GLY A 108 -4.23 3.09 -6.49
C GLY A 108 -3.47 4.41 -6.70
N SER A 109 -2.15 4.33 -6.48
CA SER A 109 -1.21 5.47 -6.55
C SER A 109 -1.12 6.20 -7.89
N PRO A 110 -1.38 5.58 -9.06
CA PRO A 110 -1.35 6.32 -10.33
C PRO A 110 -2.46 7.38 -10.44
N VAL A 111 -3.54 7.24 -9.66
CA VAL A 111 -4.72 8.12 -9.71
C VAL A 111 -4.87 8.92 -8.42
N VAL A 112 -4.65 8.29 -7.27
CA VAL A 112 -4.81 8.91 -5.94
C VAL A 112 -3.54 8.69 -5.14
N SER A 113 -2.91 9.75 -4.67
CA SER A 113 -1.74 9.65 -3.79
C SER A 113 -2.10 8.88 -2.51
N SER A 114 -1.17 8.04 -2.04
CA SER A 114 -1.38 7.22 -0.85
C SER A 114 -1.86 8.08 0.33
N PRO A 115 -2.98 7.74 0.99
CA PRO A 115 -3.47 8.43 2.17
C PRO A 115 -2.71 8.05 3.44
N VAL A 116 -1.81 7.05 3.36
CA VAL A 116 -0.95 6.65 4.47
C VAL A 116 0.02 7.80 4.79
N ASN A 117 -0.20 8.48 5.91
CA ASN A 117 0.75 9.42 6.46
C ASN A 117 1.87 8.70 7.21
N HIS A 118 3.04 9.33 7.31
CA HIS A 118 4.19 8.81 8.06
C HIS A 118 3.88 8.50 9.54
N SER A 119 2.84 9.11 10.12
CA SER A 119 2.35 8.87 11.49
C SER A 119 1.56 7.57 11.67
N MET A 120 0.93 7.05 10.62
CA MET A 120 0.01 5.91 10.69
C MET A 120 0.72 4.56 10.76
N TYR A 121 2.00 4.56 10.44
CA TYR A 121 2.88 3.47 10.74
C TYR A 121 3.17 3.47 12.25
N ARG A 122 2.39 2.70 13.01
CA ARG A 122 2.81 2.15 14.32
C ARG A 122 4.13 1.32 14.24
N GLU A 123 4.73 1.23 13.05
CA GLU A 123 5.96 0.53 12.67
C GLU A 123 7.28 1.28 12.97
N ASP A 124 7.33 2.48 13.57
CA ASP A 124 8.64 3.15 13.69
C ASP A 124 9.64 2.31 14.53
N GLN A 125 9.17 1.56 15.54
CA GLN A 125 10.03 0.65 16.31
C GLN A 125 10.47 -0.60 15.50
N THR A 126 9.55 -1.35 14.91
CA THR A 126 9.87 -2.58 14.16
C THR A 126 10.65 -2.31 12.88
N ARG A 127 10.33 -1.22 12.15
CA ARG A 127 11.16 -0.80 11.01
C ARG A 127 12.54 -0.36 11.44
N ARG A 128 12.68 0.34 12.58
CA ARG A 128 14.00 0.69 13.10
C ARG A 128 14.79 -0.55 13.49
N GLU A 129 14.14 -1.58 14.02
CA GLU A 129 14.78 -2.87 14.31
C GLU A 129 15.26 -3.57 13.03
N ILE A 130 14.41 -3.69 12.01
CA ILE A 130 14.79 -4.26 10.71
C ILE A 130 15.87 -3.42 10.03
N ALA A 131 15.75 -2.10 10.03
CA ALA A 131 16.75 -1.19 9.49
C ALA A 131 18.09 -1.36 10.21
N SER A 132 18.08 -1.53 11.54
CA SER A 132 19.29 -1.78 12.33
C SER A 132 19.96 -3.10 11.95
N LEU A 133 19.18 -4.16 11.71
CA LEU A 133 19.70 -5.45 11.25
C LEU A 133 20.30 -5.37 9.84
N ILE A 134 19.61 -4.71 8.90
CA ILE A 134 20.11 -4.47 7.54
C ILE A 134 21.39 -3.63 7.59
N PHE A 135 21.41 -2.58 8.43
CA PHE A 135 22.56 -1.72 8.62
C PHE A 135 23.76 -2.53 9.12
N ALA A 136 23.58 -3.31 10.19
CA ALA A 136 24.63 -4.16 10.76
C ALA A 136 25.18 -5.15 9.73
N GLN A 137 24.28 -5.84 9.01
CA GLN A 137 24.64 -6.79 7.96
C GLN A 137 25.47 -6.13 6.85
N LEU A 138 25.09 -4.94 6.39
CA LEU A 138 25.84 -4.22 5.35
C LEU A 138 27.21 -3.77 5.83
N THR A 139 27.31 -3.25 7.07
CA THR A 139 28.60 -2.80 7.61
C THR A 139 29.57 -3.96 7.82
N ASP A 140 29.07 -5.14 8.19
CA ASP A 140 29.87 -6.34 8.38
C ASP A 140 30.32 -6.93 7.04
N GLU A 141 29.36 -7.18 6.12
CA GLU A 141 29.61 -7.78 4.80
C GLU A 141 30.59 -6.94 3.95
N TYR A 142 30.46 -5.61 3.99
CA TYR A 142 31.28 -4.69 3.19
C TYR A 142 32.42 -4.03 3.98
N GLY A 143 32.62 -4.41 5.25
CA GLY A 143 33.70 -3.88 6.09
C GLY A 143 33.67 -2.35 6.25
N ILE A 144 32.49 -1.76 6.41
CA ILE A 144 32.30 -0.30 6.45
C ILE A 144 32.50 0.21 7.88
N PRO A 145 33.55 1.00 8.17
CA PRO A 145 33.84 1.43 9.53
C PRO A 145 32.86 2.52 9.99
N PRO A 146 32.45 2.56 11.28
CA PRO A 146 31.52 3.55 11.82
C PRO A 146 31.94 5.01 11.61
N SER A 147 33.25 5.27 11.47
CA SER A 147 33.81 6.60 11.23
C SER A 147 33.65 7.09 9.78
N SER A 148 33.19 6.24 8.85
CA SER A 148 33.09 6.58 7.43
C SER A 148 31.72 7.12 7.00
N TYR A 149 30.75 7.18 7.91
CA TYR A 149 29.40 7.63 7.59
C TYR A 149 28.74 8.37 8.75
N ASP A 150 27.73 9.16 8.41
CA ASP A 150 26.81 9.77 9.37
C ASP A 150 25.68 8.77 9.65
N ALA A 151 25.65 8.25 10.88
CA ALA A 151 24.74 7.18 11.27
C ALA A 151 23.27 7.54 11.04
N ASP A 152 22.86 8.77 11.42
CA ASP A 152 21.49 9.22 11.24
C ASP A 152 21.13 9.32 9.76
N LYS A 153 22.01 9.88 8.91
CA LYS A 153 21.75 9.96 7.46
C LYS A 153 21.70 8.60 6.80
N ALA A 154 22.62 7.70 7.14
CA ALA A 154 22.65 6.34 6.61
C ALA A 154 21.38 5.55 7.03
N PHE A 155 20.92 5.75 8.25
CA PHE A 155 19.71 5.12 8.77
C PHE A 155 18.45 5.64 8.06
N GLN A 156 18.33 6.95 7.84
CA GLN A 156 17.23 7.54 7.07
C GLN A 156 17.21 7.05 5.61
N ARG A 157 18.39 6.90 4.98
CA ARG A 157 18.53 6.30 3.65
C ARG A 157 18.09 4.84 3.62
N CYS A 158 18.41 4.07 4.66
CA CYS A 158 17.97 2.68 4.82
C CYS A 158 16.45 2.59 4.86
N LEU A 159 15.80 3.35 5.75
CA LEU A 159 14.33 3.41 5.86
C LEU A 159 13.66 3.82 4.54
N SER A 160 14.26 4.77 3.83
CA SER A 160 13.76 5.24 2.52
C SER A 160 13.81 4.14 1.46
N LEU A 161 14.89 3.33 1.45
CA LEU A 161 15.00 2.20 0.52
C LEU A 161 14.08 1.04 0.90
N MET A 162 13.96 0.72 2.18
CA MET A 162 13.01 -0.29 2.65
C MET A 162 11.60 0.03 2.15
N HIS A 163 11.19 1.30 2.23
CA HIS A 163 9.91 1.73 1.68
C HIS A 163 9.81 1.55 0.16
N LYS A 164 10.85 1.93 -0.60
CA LYS A 164 10.86 1.81 -2.07
C LYS A 164 10.82 0.37 -2.56
N PHE A 165 11.45 -0.54 -1.82
CA PHE A 165 11.50 -1.97 -2.14
C PHE A 165 10.39 -2.78 -1.48
N ASN A 166 9.45 -2.14 -0.77
CA ASN A 166 8.37 -2.81 -0.05
C ASN A 166 8.88 -3.85 0.97
N ILE A 167 9.93 -3.52 1.72
CA ILE A 167 10.49 -4.34 2.79
C ILE A 167 9.80 -3.93 4.10
N TYR A 168 8.92 -4.78 4.59
CA TYR A 168 8.17 -4.58 5.85
C TYR A 168 8.56 -5.62 6.90
N GLU A 169 9.10 -6.76 6.46
CA GLU A 169 9.64 -7.82 7.32
C GLU A 169 11.08 -8.17 6.91
N LEU A 170 11.85 -8.77 7.84
CA LEU A 170 13.24 -9.15 7.56
C LEU A 170 13.35 -10.14 6.38
N GLN A 171 12.35 -11.01 6.20
CA GLN A 171 12.31 -11.97 5.10
C GLN A 171 12.12 -11.32 3.72
N ASP A 172 11.64 -10.09 3.64
CA ASP A 172 11.55 -9.35 2.37
C ASP A 172 12.94 -8.86 1.91
N PHE A 173 13.92 -8.81 2.83
CA PHE A 173 15.28 -8.44 2.51
C PHE A 173 16.05 -9.62 1.90
N GLN A 174 16.18 -9.59 0.57
CA GLN A 174 16.84 -10.63 -0.22
C GLN A 174 18.31 -10.28 -0.50
N PRO A 175 19.18 -11.28 -0.78
CA PRO A 175 20.59 -11.04 -1.11
C PRO A 175 20.81 -10.03 -2.25
N GLY A 176 19.89 -9.97 -3.22
CA GLY A 176 19.93 -8.99 -4.32
C GLY A 176 19.74 -7.53 -3.89
N HIS A 177 19.31 -7.27 -2.66
CA HIS A 177 19.15 -5.92 -2.11
C HIS A 177 20.45 -5.37 -1.50
N LEU A 178 21.44 -6.21 -1.20
CA LEU A 178 22.68 -5.80 -0.51
C LEU A 178 23.42 -4.67 -1.26
N GLU A 179 23.67 -4.85 -2.54
CA GLU A 179 24.43 -3.89 -3.34
C GLU A 179 23.68 -2.55 -3.56
N PRO A 180 22.37 -2.54 -3.92
CA PRO A 180 21.58 -1.30 -3.95
C PRO A 180 21.56 -0.55 -2.61
N PHE A 181 21.40 -1.28 -1.50
CA PHE A 181 21.39 -0.66 -0.17
C PHE A 181 22.75 -0.09 0.20
N ARG A 182 23.84 -0.83 -0.02
CA ARG A 182 25.21 -0.37 0.21
C ARG A 182 25.49 0.94 -0.53
N ASN A 183 25.20 0.98 -1.83
CA ASN A 183 25.52 2.14 -2.67
C ASN A 183 24.70 3.39 -2.30
N TYR A 184 23.45 3.19 -1.86
CA TYR A 184 22.58 4.30 -1.49
C TYR A 184 22.82 4.80 -0.06
N MET A 185 23.07 3.89 0.89
CA MET A 185 23.33 4.24 2.29
C MET A 185 24.71 4.90 2.46
N PHE A 186 25.71 4.35 1.77
CA PHE A 186 27.11 4.75 1.85
C PHE A 186 27.65 5.18 0.47
N PRO A 187 27.16 6.30 -0.08
CA PRO A 187 27.67 6.83 -1.34
C PRO A 187 29.14 7.24 -1.15
N SER A 188 30.00 6.84 -2.08
CA SER A 188 31.34 7.41 -2.20
C SER A 188 31.18 8.89 -2.58
N GLU A 189 31.76 9.80 -1.80
CA GLU A 189 31.96 11.19 -2.25
C GLU A 189 32.87 11.25 -3.49
#